data_AF-A0A2X3IFT3-F1
#
_entry.id   AF-A0A2X3IFT3-F1
#
_cell.length_a   1.000
_cell.length_b   1.000
_cell.length_c   1.000
_cell.angle_alpha   90.00
_cell.angle_beta   90.00
_cell.angle_gamma   90.00
#
_symmetry.space_group_name_H-M   'P 1'
#
loop_
_entity.id
_entity.type
_entity.pdbx_description
1 polymer ?
#
loop_
_entity_poly.entity_id
_entity_poly.type
_entity_poly.pdbx_seq_one_letter_code
_entity_poly.pdbx_strand_id
1 'polypeptide(L)' 'MLDGISLDQLRTFIAAVDEGSFSAAARKMYRAQSVISDLIRGLEAQIGVQLFDRSGRYPKLTSEGEVLLGRRPRHCFSR' A
#
# COMPACT_ATOMS: atom_id res chain seq x y z
N MET A 1 -0.23 -18.82 -6.74
CA MET A 1 -1.64 -18.48 -7.05
C MET A 1 -1.89 -17.10 -6.47
N LEU A 2 -2.11 -16.10 -7.33
CA LEU A 2 -2.42 -14.72 -6.97
C LEU A 2 -3.94 -14.53 -6.74
N ASP A 3 -4.66 -15.62 -6.49
CA ASP A 3 -6.13 -15.73 -6.46
C ASP A 3 -6.79 -15.14 -5.19
N GLY A 4 -6.04 -14.42 -4.36
CA GLY A 4 -6.51 -13.85 -3.09
C GLY A 4 -6.47 -12.32 -3.00
N ILE A 5 -5.85 -11.63 -3.96
CA ILE A 5 -5.73 -10.17 -3.90
C ILE A 5 -7.07 -9.56 -4.28
N SER A 6 -7.75 -8.98 -3.28
CA SER A 6 -9.03 -8.32 -3.51
C SER A 6 -8.80 -6.94 -4.14
N LEU A 7 -9.62 -6.57 -5.13
CA LEU A 7 -9.55 -5.24 -5.75
C LEU A 7 -9.70 -4.11 -4.72
N ASP A 8 -10.45 -4.35 -3.63
CA ASP A 8 -10.58 -3.44 -2.50
C ASP A 8 -9.24 -3.18 -1.82
N GLN A 9 -8.41 -4.22 -1.61
CA GLN A 9 -7.06 -4.08 -1.03
C GLN A 9 -6.14 -3.25 -1.94
N LEU A 10 -6.20 -3.49 -3.26
CA LEU A 10 -5.39 -2.74 -4.22
C LEU A 10 -5.82 -1.26 -4.29
N ARG A 11 -7.13 -0.98 -4.29
CA ARG A 11 -7.68 0.38 -4.25
C ARG A 11 -7.31 1.09 -2.95
N THR A 12 -7.43 0.39 -1.83
CA THR A 12 -7.04 0.90 -0.52
C THR A 12 -5.55 1.21 -0.47
N PHE A 13 -4.71 0.34 -1.04
CA PHE A 13 -3.28 0.58 -1.17
C PHE A 13 -3.02 1.87 -1.96
N ILE A 14 -3.57 2.00 -3.17
CA ILE A 14 -3.42 3.21 -4.01
C ILE A 14 -3.88 4.47 -3.27
N ALA A 15 -5.04 4.43 -2.60
CA ALA A 15 -5.55 5.56 -1.84
C ALA A 15 -4.66 5.94 -0.64
N ALA A 16 -4.11 4.94 0.07
CA ALA A 16 -3.17 5.14 1.16
C ALA A 16 -1.84 5.72 0.69
N VAL A 17 -1.39 5.36 -0.52
CA VAL A 17 -0.21 5.97 -1.13
C VAL A 17 -0.48 7.42 -1.53
N ASP A 18 -1.57 7.66 -2.24
CA ASP A 18 -1.93 8.97 -2.80
C ASP A 18 -2.09 10.02 -1.68
N GLU A 19 -2.67 9.62 -0.55
CA GLU A 19 -2.84 10.50 0.61
C GLU A 19 -1.67 10.49 1.60
N GLY A 20 -0.75 9.52 1.54
CA GLY A 20 0.36 9.37 2.48
C GLY A 20 -0.04 9.14 3.94
N SER A 21 -1.32 8.88 4.22
CA SER A 21 -1.84 8.62 5.57
C SER A 21 -3.06 7.72 5.54
N PHE A 22 -3.09 6.71 6.42
CA PHE A 22 -4.23 5.79 6.55
C PHE A 22 -5.52 6.51 6.94
N SER A 23 -5.43 7.57 7.75
CA SER A 23 -6.59 8.35 8.18
C SER A 23 -7.19 9.18 7.03
N ALA A 24 -6.36 9.69 6.14
CA ALA A 24 -6.80 10.44 4.96
C ALA A 24 -7.39 9.50 3.90
N ALA A 25 -6.75 8.34 3.67
CA ALA A 25 -7.29 7.30 2.80
C ALA A 25 -8.62 6.73 3.30
N ALA A 26 -8.77 6.54 4.61
CA ALA A 26 -10.02 6.13 5.24
C ALA A 26 -11.17 7.12 4.93
N ARG A 27 -10.90 8.43 5.02
CA ARG A 27 -11.86 9.48 4.65
C ARG A 27 -12.20 9.46 3.17
N LYS A 28 -11.20 9.31 2.29
CA LYS A 28 -11.38 9.25 0.83
C LYS A 28 -12.20 8.05 0.38
N MET A 29 -12.00 6.90 1.04
CA MET A 29 -12.69 5.65 0.76
C MET A 29 -14.02 5.51 1.53
N TYR A 30 -14.40 6.49 2.37
CA TYR A 30 -15.56 6.43 3.27
C TYR A 30 -15.58 5.16 4.14
N ARG A 31 -14.42 4.73 4.63
CA ARG A 31 -14.22 3.50 5.42
C ARG A 31 -13.53 3.83 6.75
N ALA A 32 -13.63 2.92 7.72
CA ALA A 32 -12.89 3.05 8.97
C ALA A 32 -11.39 2.80 8.76
N GLN A 33 -10.53 3.50 9.52
CA GLN A 33 -9.08 3.32 9.47
C GLN A 33 -8.63 1.88 9.81
N SER A 34 -9.37 1.19 10.67
CA SER A 34 -9.14 -0.23 10.99
C SER A 34 -9.24 -1.10 9.74
N VAL A 35 -10.31 -0.94 8.96
CA VAL A 35 -10.53 -1.67 7.70
C VAL A 35 -9.41 -1.42 6.71
N ILE A 36 -8.98 -0.15 6.55
CA ILE A 36 -7.86 0.21 5.68
C ILE A 36 -6.58 -0.51 6.11
N SER A 37 -6.30 -0.54 7.42
CA SER A 37 -5.11 -1.18 7.97
C SER A 37 -5.13 -2.70 7.80
N ASP A 38 -6.28 -3.34 7.93
CA ASP A 38 -6.44 -4.78 7.74
C ASP A 38 -6.30 -5.18 6.27
N LEU A 39 -6.89 -4.42 5.35
CA LEU A 39 -6.76 -4.65 3.90
C LEU A 39 -5.30 -4.56 3.45
N ILE A 40 -4.57 -3.55 3.92
CA ILE A 40 -3.16 -3.36 3.60
C ILE A 40 -2.32 -4.48 4.21
N ARG A 41 -2.58 -4.87 5.46
CA ARG A 41 -1.85 -5.97 6.11
C ARG A 41 -2.08 -7.31 5.40
N GLY A 42 -3.31 -7.55 4.94
CA GLY A 42 -3.63 -8.72 4.12
C GLY A 42 -2.88 -8.72 2.79
N LEU A 43 -2.79 -7.55 2.14
CA LEU A 43 -2.01 -7.39 0.91
C LEU A 43 -0.52 -7.61 1.14
N GLU A 44 0.07 -7.00 2.18
CA GLU A 44 1.47 -7.19 2.58
C GLU A 44 1.77 -8.67 2.89
N ALA A 45 0.86 -9.37 3.57
CA ALA A 45 1.00 -10.79 3.88
C ALA A 45 0.93 -11.68 2.63
N GLN A 46 0.10 -11.33 1.65
CA GLN A 46 -0.03 -12.09 0.40
C GLN A 46 1.17 -11.92 -0.53
N ILE A 47 1.72 -10.72 -0.61
CA ILE A 47 2.89 -10.42 -1.47
C ILE A 47 4.20 -10.74 -0.73
N GLY A 48 4.16 -10.83 0.60
CA GLY A 48 5.34 -11.10 1.45
C GLY A 48 6.29 -9.92 1.58
N VAL A 49 5.84 -8.71 1.25
CA VAL A 49 6.63 -7.47 1.30
C VAL A 49 5.89 -6.42 2.12
N GLN A 50 6.65 -5.60 2.86
CA GLN A 50 6.11 -4.43 3.53
C GLN A 50 5.99 -3.29 2.51
N LEU A 51 4.78 -2.78 2.33
CA LEU A 51 4.49 -1.68 1.41
C LEU A 51 4.51 -0.33 2.13
N PHE A 52 4.28 -0.34 3.45
CA PHE A 52 4.37 0.83 4.31
C PHE A 52 5.31 0.61 5.48
N ASP A 53 6.28 1.51 5.62
CA ASP A 53 7.11 1.61 6.80
C ASP A 53 6.31 2.31 7.92
N ARG A 54 6.11 1.58 9.03
CA ARG A 54 5.39 2.03 10.23
C ARG A 54 6.33 2.40 11.37
N SER A 55 7.63 2.52 11.12
CA SER A 55 8.65 2.87 12.11
C SER A 55 8.52 4.32 12.59
N GLY A 56 7.85 5.18 11.79
CA GLY A 56 7.59 6.58 12.11
C GLY A 56 6.15 6.90 12.54
N ARG A 57 5.95 8.15 12.98
CA ARG A 57 4.63 8.74 13.30
C ARG A 57 3.67 8.81 12.09
N TYR A 58 4.22 8.72 10.88
CA TYR A 58 3.49 8.72 9.63
C TYR A 58 3.90 7.51 8.80
N PRO A 59 2.94 6.76 8.24
CA PRO A 59 3.25 5.63 7.37
C PRO A 59 3.94 6.14 6.11
N LYS A 60 5.18 5.72 5.89
CA LYS A 60 5.93 6.07 4.68
C LYS A 60 5.83 4.94 3.68
N LEU A 61 5.63 5.28 2.42
CA LEU A 61 5.66 4.31 1.34
C LEU A 61 7.08 3.75 1.19
N THR A 62 7.20 2.43 1.05
CA THR A 62 8.49 1.76 0.80
C THR A 62 8.83 1.77 -0.69
N SER A 63 10.10 1.53 -1.04
CA SER A 63 10.56 1.45 -2.43
C SER A 63 9.83 0.35 -3.21
N GLU A 64 9.47 -0.74 -2.54
CA GLU A 64 8.68 -1.85 -3.06
C GLU A 64 7.26 -1.41 -3.42
N GLY A 65 6.65 -0.54 -2.60
CA GLY A 65 5.35 0.07 -2.88
C GLY A 65 5.37 0.99 -4.10
N GLU A 66 6.46 1.73 -4.32
CA GLU A 66 6.65 2.53 -5.54
C GLU A 66 6.80 1.67 -6.80
N VAL A 67 7.51 0.54 -6.69
CA VAL A 67 7.64 -0.44 -7.79
C VAL A 67 6.27 -1.07 -8.12
N LEU A 68 5.47 -1.41 -7.10
CA LEU A 68 4.14 -1.99 -7.29
C LEU A 68 3.17 -1.04 -8.01
N LEU A 69 3.28 0.28 -7.74
CA LEU A 69 2.49 1.31 -8.42
C LEU A 69 2.91 1.54 -9.88
N GLY A 70 4.01 0.93 -10.33
CA GLY A 70 4.59 1.24 -11.64
C GLY A 70 5.11 2.68 -11.73
N ARG A 71 5.16 3.41 -10.59
CA ARG A 71 5.72 4.74 -10.50
C ARG A 71 7.23 4.57 -10.45
N ARG A 72 7.84 4.27 -11.59
CA ARG A 72 9.28 3.98 -11.72
C ARG A 72 10.10 4.95 -10.85
N PRO A 73 10.67 4.54 -9.69
CA PRO A 73 11.97 5.08 -9.37
C PRO A 73 12.84 4.61 -10.55
N ARG A 74 13.59 5.53 -11.15
CA ARG A 74 14.53 5.22 -12.23
C ARG A 74 15.67 4.35 -11.69
N HIS A 75 15.36 3.13 -11.24
CA HIS A 75 16.36 2.14 -10.97
C HIS A 75 16.70 1.49 -12.31
N CYS A 76 17.84 1.92 -12.83
CA CYS A 76 18.64 1.23 -13.82
C CYS A 76 18.40 -0.29 -13.79
N PHE A 77 17.68 -0.78 -14.79
CA PHE A 77 17.70 -2.19 -15.14
C PHE A 77 19.07 -2.46 -15.76
N SER A 78 20.04 -2.84 -14.93
CA SER A 78 21.33 -3.36 -15.36
C SER A 78 21.27 -4.88 -15.31
N ARG A 79 20.90 -5.49 -16.43
CA ARG A 79 21.67 -6.57 -17.07
C ARG A 79 21.16 -6.85 -18.47
#